data_AF-A0A353ED45-F1
#
_entry.id   AF-A0A353ED45-F1
#
_cell.length_a   1.000
_cell.length_b   1.000
_cell.length_c   1.000
_cell.angle_alpha   90.00
_cell.angle_beta   90.00
_cell.angle_gamma   90.00
#
_symmetry.space_group_name_H-M   'P 1'
#
loop_
_entity.id
_entity.type
_entity.pdbx_description
1 polymer ?
#
loop_
_entity_poly.entity_id
_entity_poly.type
_entity_poly.pdbx_seq_one_letter_code
_entity_poly.pdbx_strand_id
1 'polypeptide(L)'
;KKLEEQSQGQDMSEDQQLSTEIASLEAELRNERQAYAKRPRRRQLTAVATKAAADAAYLHQWRQKIENVGNLNYPDLNIYGELTLLVAVRANGTIEKVEIRRSSGYRSLDEAAKRIVRQAAPFDPFPESIRKHTDILEIIRTWRFEKEGYLSSSVR
;
A
#
# COMPACT_ATOMS: atom_id res chain seq x y z
N LYS A 1 34.41 -48.79 35.98
CA LYS A 1 34.89 -47.45 35.55
C LYS A 1 34.52 -47.08 34.11
N LYS A 2 34.70 -47.94 33.09
CA LYS A 2 34.41 -47.57 31.68
C LYS A 2 32.92 -47.38 31.31
N LEU A 3 31.98 -47.85 32.14
CA LEU A 3 30.53 -47.78 31.85
C LEU A 3 29.87 -46.44 32.27
N GLU A 4 30.42 -45.73 33.26
CA GLU A 4 29.84 -44.47 33.77
C GLU A 4 30.25 -43.25 32.93
N GLU A 5 31.43 -43.29 32.30
CA GLU A 5 31.92 -42.21 31.43
C GLU A 5 31.18 -42.17 30.08
N GLN A 6 30.68 -43.31 29.60
CA GLN A 6 29.92 -43.37 28.34
C GLN A 6 28.48 -42.85 28.49
N SER A 7 27.82 -43.12 29.62
CA SER A 7 26.48 -42.60 29.90
C SER A 7 26.48 -41.09 30.14
N GLN A 8 27.48 -40.55 30.85
CA GLN A 8 27.59 -39.09 31.08
C GLN A 8 27.92 -38.31 29.81
N GLY A 9 28.72 -38.86 28.90
CA GLY A 9 29.03 -38.24 27.62
C GLY A 9 27.86 -38.22 26.63
N GLN A 10 26.98 -39.24 26.68
CA GLN A 10 25.75 -39.28 25.87
C GLN A 10 24.70 -38.30 26.39
N ASP A 11 24.45 -38.25 27.70
CA ASP A 11 23.48 -37.34 28.34
C ASP A 11 23.83 -35.85 28.07
N MET A 12 25.11 -35.49 28.23
CA MET A 12 25.60 -34.14 27.91
C MET A 12 25.43 -33.77 26.43
N SER A 13 25.51 -34.74 25.52
CA SER A 13 25.39 -34.48 24.08
C SER A 13 23.94 -34.28 23.65
N GLU A 14 23.00 -34.99 24.28
CA GLU A 14 21.56 -34.81 24.05
C GLU A 14 21.09 -33.45 24.61
N ASP A 15 21.53 -33.05 25.80
CA ASP A 15 21.25 -31.73 26.37
C ASP A 15 21.82 -30.57 25.52
N GLN A 16 23.02 -30.74 24.95
CA GLN A 16 23.61 -29.76 24.04
C GLN A 16 22.85 -29.66 22.71
N GLN A 17 22.35 -30.79 22.20
CA GLN A 17 21.51 -30.82 20.99
C GLN A 17 20.16 -30.14 21.24
N LEU A 18 19.48 -30.49 22.34
CA LEU A 18 18.20 -29.90 22.76
C LEU A 18 18.33 -28.39 23.00
N SER A 19 19.37 -27.93 23.69
CA SER A 19 19.60 -26.50 23.92
C SER A 19 19.89 -25.73 22.63
N THR A 20 20.61 -26.33 21.68
CA THR A 20 20.86 -25.74 20.36
C THR A 20 19.58 -25.65 19.53
N GLU A 21 18.75 -26.69 19.57
CA GLU A 21 17.45 -26.73 18.90
C GLU A 21 16.51 -25.66 19.47
N ILE A 22 16.37 -25.56 20.79
CA ILE A 22 15.60 -24.50 21.46
C ILE A 22 16.12 -23.11 21.06
N ALA A 23 17.43 -22.88 21.09
CA ALA A 23 18.02 -21.60 20.72
C ALA A 23 17.73 -21.21 19.25
N SER A 24 17.74 -22.19 18.34
CA SER A 24 17.38 -21.97 16.93
C SER A 24 15.89 -21.64 16.76
N LEU A 25 15.00 -22.38 17.41
CA LEU A 25 13.55 -22.13 17.39
C LEU A 25 13.20 -20.76 17.98
N GLU A 26 13.85 -20.36 19.07
CA GLU A 26 13.67 -19.03 19.63
C GLU A 26 14.18 -17.93 18.68
N ALA A 27 15.30 -18.17 17.97
CA ALA A 27 15.82 -17.22 16.99
C ALA A 27 14.88 -17.06 15.80
N GLU A 28 14.31 -18.16 15.29
CA GLU A 28 13.27 -18.14 14.26
C GLU A 28 12.03 -17.39 14.74
N LEU A 29 11.53 -17.69 15.94
CA LEU A 29 10.35 -17.01 16.50
C LEU A 29 10.60 -15.50 16.70
N ARG A 30 11.80 -15.11 17.14
CA ARG A 30 12.19 -13.69 17.23
C ARG A 30 12.22 -13.04 15.84
N ASN A 31 12.79 -13.71 14.84
CA ASN A 31 12.85 -13.20 13.48
C ASN A 31 11.46 -13.04 12.88
N GLU A 32 10.57 -14.01 13.07
CA GLU A 32 9.17 -13.92 12.66
C GLU A 32 8.48 -12.76 13.35
N ARG A 33 8.54 -12.66 14.69
CA ARG A 33 7.92 -11.57 15.45
C ARG A 33 8.42 -10.20 15.00
N GLN A 34 9.72 -10.05 14.74
CA GLN A 34 10.29 -8.82 14.20
C GLN A 34 9.81 -8.54 12.77
N ALA A 35 9.70 -9.55 11.90
CA ALA A 35 9.19 -9.40 10.55
C ALA A 35 7.70 -8.99 10.54
N TYR A 36 6.89 -9.57 11.42
CA TYR A 36 5.49 -9.20 11.61
C TYR A 36 5.34 -7.77 12.14
N ALA A 37 6.16 -7.36 13.11
CA ALA A 37 6.14 -5.99 13.67
C ALA A 37 6.57 -4.91 12.66
N LYS A 38 7.39 -5.26 11.66
CA LYS A 38 7.85 -4.34 10.61
C LYS A 38 6.87 -4.16 9.45
N ARG A 39 5.74 -4.90 9.42
CA ARG A 39 4.75 -4.76 8.34
C ARG A 39 4.08 -3.38 8.40
N PRO A 40 4.11 -2.60 7.30
CA PRO A 40 3.50 -1.29 7.30
C PRO A 40 1.99 -1.39 7.46
N ARG A 41 1.41 -0.52 8.29
CA ARG A 41 -0.03 -0.45 8.54
C ARG A 41 -0.72 0.09 7.30
N ARG A 42 -1.42 -0.81 6.61
CA ARG A 42 -2.13 -0.51 5.36
C ARG A 42 -3.61 -0.32 5.66
N ARG A 43 -4.19 0.76 5.15
CA ARG A 43 -5.62 1.05 5.26
C ARG A 43 -6.18 1.35 3.89
N GLN A 44 -7.33 0.77 3.57
CA GLN A 44 -8.04 1.03 2.33
C GLN A 44 -9.18 2.01 2.56
N LEU A 45 -9.24 3.05 1.73
CA LEU A 45 -10.35 4.00 1.67
C LEU A 45 -11.18 3.72 0.42
N THR A 46 -12.33 3.11 0.64
CA THR A 46 -13.47 3.12 -0.29
C THR A 46 -14.40 4.29 0.05
N ALA A 47 -15.37 4.57 -0.83
CA ALA A 47 -16.42 5.56 -0.60
C ALA A 47 -16.99 5.54 0.84
N VAL A 48 -17.34 4.33 1.30
CA VAL A 48 -18.02 4.05 2.56
C VAL A 48 -17.10 4.21 3.79
N ALA A 49 -15.78 4.13 3.59
CA ALA A 49 -14.81 4.21 4.68
C ALA A 49 -14.50 5.65 5.14
N THR A 50 -14.96 6.66 4.38
CA THR A 50 -14.68 8.09 4.63
C THR A 50 -15.58 8.67 5.74
N LYS A 51 -15.63 8.03 6.91
CA LYS A 51 -16.47 8.50 8.04
C LYS A 51 -15.79 9.61 8.88
N ALA A 52 -14.47 9.71 8.82
CA ALA A 52 -13.71 10.72 9.56
C ALA A 52 -13.49 12.00 8.73
N ALA A 53 -13.71 13.17 9.33
CA ALA A 53 -13.53 14.46 8.65
C ALA A 53 -12.13 14.66 8.06
N ALA A 54 -11.08 14.16 8.74
CA ALA A 54 -9.70 14.24 8.27
C ALA A 54 -9.46 13.40 7.00
N ASP A 55 -10.07 12.22 6.89
CA ASP A 55 -9.98 11.38 5.69
C ASP A 55 -10.65 12.08 4.50
N ALA A 56 -11.82 12.69 4.73
CA ALA A 56 -12.55 13.42 3.70
C ALA A 56 -11.75 14.61 3.17
N ALA A 57 -11.17 15.42 4.07
CA ALA A 57 -10.36 16.58 3.69
C ALA A 57 -9.11 16.16 2.90
N TYR A 58 -8.39 15.14 3.36
CA TYR A 58 -7.21 14.63 2.67
C TYR A 58 -7.57 14.09 1.28
N LEU A 59 -8.63 13.29 1.18
CA LEU A 59 -9.10 12.77 -0.12
C LEU A 59 -9.55 13.88 -1.07
N HIS A 60 -10.12 14.96 -0.55
CA HIS A 60 -10.50 16.12 -1.34
C HIS A 60 -9.28 16.79 -1.97
N GLN A 61 -8.26 17.08 -1.17
CA GLN A 61 -7.00 17.68 -1.65
C GLN A 61 -6.28 16.77 -2.66
N TRP A 62 -6.19 15.49 -2.33
CA TRP A 62 -5.63 14.47 -3.22
C TRP A 62 -6.32 14.45 -4.58
N ARG A 63 -7.66 14.46 -4.59
CA ARG A 63 -8.48 14.48 -5.81
C ARG A 63 -8.25 15.76 -6.60
N GLN A 64 -8.34 16.93 -5.97
CA GLN A 64 -8.14 18.20 -6.66
C GLN A 64 -6.76 18.29 -7.34
N LYS A 65 -5.71 17.80 -6.67
CA LYS A 65 -4.37 17.78 -7.23
C LYS A 65 -4.30 16.95 -8.51
N ILE A 66 -4.91 15.77 -8.49
CA ILE A 66 -4.99 14.89 -9.65
C ILE A 66 -5.81 15.51 -10.78
N GLU A 67 -6.96 16.12 -10.48
CA GLU A 67 -7.82 16.73 -11.49
C GLU A 67 -7.10 17.92 -12.15
N ASN A 68 -6.39 18.75 -11.37
CA ASN A 68 -5.58 19.85 -11.89
C ASN A 68 -4.47 19.37 -12.82
N VAL A 69 -3.72 18.34 -12.42
CA VAL A 69 -2.65 17.76 -13.26
C VAL A 69 -3.25 17.03 -14.46
N GLY A 70 -4.36 16.34 -14.28
CA GLY A 70 -5.05 15.55 -15.30
C GLY A 70 -5.64 16.41 -16.41
N ASN A 71 -6.26 17.53 -16.06
CA ASN A 71 -6.83 18.46 -17.06
C ASN A 71 -5.72 19.16 -17.86
N LEU A 72 -4.56 19.45 -17.24
CA LEU A 72 -3.41 20.02 -17.96
C LEU A 72 -2.72 19.00 -18.88
N ASN A 73 -2.70 17.73 -18.48
CA ASN A 73 -2.03 16.64 -19.21
C ASN A 73 -3.02 15.71 -19.90
N TYR A 74 -4.23 16.20 -20.17
CA TYR A 74 -5.27 15.39 -20.76
C TYR A 74 -4.82 14.96 -22.16
N PRO A 75 -4.89 13.65 -22.47
CA PRO A 75 -4.44 13.18 -23.76
C PRO A 75 -5.39 13.73 -24.84
N ASP A 76 -4.84 14.32 -25.90
CA ASP A 76 -5.62 14.79 -27.06
C ASP A 76 -6.12 13.59 -27.88
N LEU A 77 -7.08 12.88 -27.31
CA LEU A 77 -7.64 11.66 -27.83
C LEU A 77 -9.16 11.80 -27.80
N ASN A 78 -9.80 11.56 -28.93
CA ASN A 78 -11.26 11.63 -29.08
C ASN A 78 -11.94 10.34 -28.57
N ILE A 79 -11.43 9.78 -27.46
CA ILE A 79 -11.87 8.53 -26.84
C ILE A 79 -12.31 8.78 -25.40
N TYR A 80 -13.38 8.09 -24.99
CA TYR A 80 -14.06 8.31 -23.72
C TYR A 80 -14.26 6.99 -23.00
N GLY A 81 -14.29 7.03 -21.67
CA GLY A 81 -14.50 5.84 -20.87
C GLY A 81 -14.37 6.10 -19.39
N GLU A 82 -14.63 5.06 -18.61
CA GLU A 82 -14.40 5.05 -17.17
C GLU A 82 -13.42 3.94 -16.80
N LEU A 83 -12.48 4.21 -15.89
CA LEU A 83 -11.66 3.18 -15.29
C LEU A 83 -11.65 3.32 -13.77
N THR A 84 -11.34 2.23 -13.06
CA THR A 84 -11.16 2.26 -11.61
C THR A 84 -9.70 2.00 -11.29
N LEU A 85 -9.08 2.93 -10.55
CA LEU A 85 -7.71 2.84 -10.09
C LEU A 85 -7.65 2.58 -8.57
N LEU A 86 -6.63 1.84 -8.17
CA LEU A 86 -6.12 1.80 -6.80
C LEU A 86 -4.78 2.55 -6.78
N VAL A 87 -4.69 3.55 -5.91
CA VAL A 87 -3.45 4.30 -5.67
C VAL A 87 -3.05 4.12 -4.21
N ALA A 88 -1.91 3.47 -3.98
CA ALA A 88 -1.32 3.31 -2.66
C ALA A 88 -0.34 4.45 -2.41
N VAL A 89 -0.64 5.30 -1.44
CA VAL A 89 0.17 6.46 -1.05
C VAL A 89 0.82 6.18 0.30
N ARG A 90 2.09 6.54 0.47
CA ARG A 90 2.80 6.46 1.75
C ARG A 90 2.51 7.68 2.62
N ALA A 91 2.75 7.59 3.92
CA ALA A 91 2.50 8.69 4.86
C ALA A 91 3.29 10.00 4.58
N ASN A 92 4.35 9.94 3.78
CA ASN A 92 5.12 11.09 3.31
C ASN A 92 4.61 11.65 1.97
N GLY A 93 3.51 11.12 1.42
CA GLY A 93 2.91 11.57 0.17
C GLY A 93 3.46 10.89 -1.09
N THR A 94 4.48 10.04 -1.00
CA THR A 94 4.98 9.34 -2.19
C THR A 94 4.08 8.19 -2.60
N ILE A 95 4.09 7.85 -3.88
CA ILE A 95 3.36 6.69 -4.39
C ILE A 95 4.14 5.42 -4.05
N GLU A 96 3.47 4.46 -3.42
CA GLU A 96 3.95 3.08 -3.35
C GLU A 96 3.55 2.29 -4.59
N LYS A 97 2.28 2.39 -5.01
CA LYS A 97 1.73 1.56 -6.08
C LYS A 97 0.57 2.26 -6.80
N VAL A 98 0.44 2.00 -8.10
CA VAL A 98 -0.73 2.36 -8.92
C VAL A 98 -1.18 1.12 -9.69
N GLU A 99 -2.44 0.75 -9.54
CA GLU A 99 -3.02 -0.45 -10.15
C GLU A 99 -4.38 -0.15 -10.78
N ILE A 100 -4.63 -0.72 -11.97
CA ILE A 100 -5.96 -0.68 -12.60
C ILE A 100 -6.79 -1.83 -12.03
N ARG A 101 -7.88 -1.49 -11.35
CA ARG A 101 -8.87 -2.45 -10.85
C ARG A 101 -9.93 -2.78 -11.89
N ARG A 102 -10.29 -1.81 -12.73
CA ARG A 102 -11.19 -1.98 -13.86
C ARG A 102 -10.66 -1.12 -15.01
N SER A 103 -10.32 -1.75 -16.13
CA SER A 103 -9.86 -1.06 -17.34
C SER A 103 -10.99 -0.25 -17.97
N SER A 104 -10.63 0.84 -18.65
CA SER A 104 -11.55 1.59 -19.51
C SER A 104 -11.91 0.88 -20.82
N GLY A 105 -11.23 -0.22 -21.14
CA GLY A 105 -11.28 -0.86 -22.46
C GLY A 105 -10.31 -0.24 -23.47
N TYR A 106 -9.70 0.90 -23.16
CA TYR A 106 -8.70 1.57 -24.00
C TYR A 106 -7.36 1.66 -23.29
N ARG A 107 -6.35 0.98 -23.82
CA ARG A 107 -4.98 1.00 -23.25
C ARG A 107 -4.41 2.42 -23.14
N SER A 108 -4.73 3.30 -24.09
CA SER A 108 -4.30 4.70 -24.08
C SER A 108 -4.85 5.48 -22.89
N LEU A 109 -6.13 5.32 -22.54
CA LEU A 109 -6.74 5.94 -21.36
C LEU A 109 -6.16 5.37 -20.06
N ASP A 110 -6.00 4.06 -20.01
CA ASP A 110 -5.44 3.34 -18.87
C ASP A 110 -4.01 3.80 -18.53
N GLU A 111 -3.15 3.95 -19.54
CA GLU A 111 -1.79 4.45 -19.38
C GLU A 111 -1.76 5.96 -19.11
N ALA A 112 -2.66 6.74 -19.72
CA ALA A 112 -2.78 8.17 -19.42
C ALA A 112 -3.14 8.40 -17.95
N ALA A 113 -4.10 7.65 -17.41
CA ALA A 113 -4.50 7.75 -16.01
C ALA A 113 -3.33 7.42 -15.06
N LYS A 114 -2.59 6.34 -15.32
CA LYS A 114 -1.37 6.01 -14.55
C LYS A 114 -0.32 7.12 -14.62
N ARG A 115 -0.11 7.72 -15.79
CA ARG A 115 0.84 8.82 -15.98
C ARG A 115 0.43 10.06 -15.19
N ILE A 116 -0.84 10.47 -15.27
CA ILE A 116 -1.39 11.61 -14.54
C ILE A 116 -1.19 11.42 -13.03
N VAL A 117 -1.53 10.24 -12.48
CA VAL A 117 -1.31 9.95 -11.05
C VAL A 117 0.16 10.09 -10.67
N ARG A 118 1.07 9.55 -11.47
CA ARG A 118 2.51 9.64 -11.20
C ARG A 118 3.05 11.07 -11.30
N GLN A 119 2.54 11.88 -12.22
CA GLN A 119 2.89 13.29 -12.37
C GLN A 119 2.32 14.16 -11.23
N ALA A 120 1.19 13.76 -10.65
CA ALA A 120 0.59 14.45 -9.51
C ALA A 120 1.34 14.19 -8.19
N ALA A 121 2.19 13.17 -8.14
CA ALA A 121 3.03 12.89 -6.98
C ALA A 121 4.21 13.88 -6.89
N PRO A 122 4.72 14.16 -5.67
CA PRO A 122 4.23 13.64 -4.39
C PRO A 122 2.91 14.30 -3.96
N PHE A 123 2.07 13.57 -3.25
CA PHE A 123 0.87 14.10 -2.59
C PHE A 123 1.22 14.76 -1.26
N ASP A 124 0.24 15.40 -0.63
CA ASP A 124 0.45 15.97 0.70
C ASP A 124 0.76 14.84 1.71
N PRO A 125 1.65 15.08 2.69
CA PRO A 125 1.86 14.12 3.76
C PRO A 125 0.57 13.88 4.55
N PHE A 126 0.41 12.68 5.10
CA PHE A 126 -0.81 12.38 5.87
C PHE A 126 -0.92 13.31 7.09
N PRO A 127 -2.11 13.85 7.38
CA PRO A 127 -2.34 14.53 8.64
C PRO A 127 -2.05 13.59 9.80
N GLU A 128 -1.65 14.14 10.95
CA GLU A 128 -1.25 13.36 12.13
C GLU A 128 -2.34 12.34 12.54
N SER A 129 -3.61 12.74 12.42
CA SER A 129 -4.77 11.87 12.67
C SER A 129 -4.69 10.58 11.86
N ILE A 130 -4.37 10.64 10.57
CA ILE A 130 -4.24 9.47 9.67
C ILE A 130 -2.92 8.73 9.93
N ARG A 131 -1.81 9.46 10.02
CA ARG A 131 -0.46 8.89 10.18
C ARG A 131 -0.33 8.06 11.45
N LYS A 132 -1.07 8.41 12.51
CA LYS A 132 -1.10 7.67 13.79
C LYS A 132 -1.45 6.20 13.65
N HIS A 133 -2.21 5.82 12.64
CA HIS A 133 -2.68 4.44 12.45
C HIS A 133 -2.50 3.93 11.01
N THR A 134 -1.93 4.74 10.12
CA THR A 134 -1.80 4.41 8.69
C THR A 134 -0.42 4.82 8.17
N ASP A 135 0.33 3.84 7.67
CA ASP A 135 1.60 4.06 6.97
C ASP A 135 1.39 4.14 5.46
N ILE A 136 0.44 3.35 4.95
CA ILE A 136 0.06 3.31 3.54
C ILE A 136 -1.46 3.39 3.41
N LEU A 137 -1.92 4.33 2.60
CA LEU A 137 -3.33 4.55 2.30
C LEU A 137 -3.63 4.10 0.88
N GLU A 138 -4.51 3.13 0.72
CA GLU A 138 -4.99 2.68 -0.58
C GLU A 138 -6.29 3.40 -0.94
N ILE A 139 -6.24 4.21 -1.97
CA ILE A 139 -7.36 5.01 -2.44
C ILE A 139 -7.91 4.37 -3.71
N ILE A 140 -9.16 3.90 -3.65
CA ILE A 140 -9.84 3.32 -4.82
C ILE A 140 -10.84 4.34 -5.38
N ARG A 141 -10.68 4.72 -6.65
CA ARG A 141 -11.56 5.70 -7.30
C ARG A 141 -11.84 5.33 -8.74
N THR A 142 -13.07 5.64 -9.17
CA THR A 142 -13.46 5.58 -10.58
C THR A 142 -13.24 6.94 -11.22
N TRP A 143 -12.57 6.93 -12.36
CA TRP A 143 -12.13 8.08 -13.13
C TRP A 143 -12.87 8.05 -14.46
N ARG A 144 -13.43 9.18 -14.85
CA ARG A 144 -14.15 9.33 -16.12
C ARG A 144 -13.41 10.31 -17.02
N PHE A 145 -13.20 9.86 -18.26
CA PHE A 145 -12.62 10.62 -19.35
C PHE A 145 -13.77 11.12 -20.22
N GLU A 146 -13.98 12.44 -20.22
CA GLU A 146 -15.09 13.10 -20.91
C GLU A 146 -14.63 13.93 -22.12
N LYS A 147 -15.60 14.35 -22.95
CA LYS A 147 -15.39 15.05 -24.23
C LYS A 147 -14.70 16.39 -24.14
N GLU A 148 -14.85 17.07 -23.02
CA GLU A 148 -14.30 18.42 -22.83
C GLU A 148 -12.89 18.41 -22.20
N GLY A 149 -12.25 17.23 -22.09
CA GLY A 149 -10.93 17.11 -21.47
C GLY A 149 -10.96 17.12 -19.94
N TYR A 150 -12.15 16.97 -19.34
CA TYR A 150 -12.29 16.92 -17.89
C TYR A 150 -12.07 15.49 -17.38
N LEU A 151 -11.10 15.38 -16.49
CA LEU A 151 -11.01 14.23 -15.61
C LEU A 151 -11.89 14.49 -14.38
N SER A 152 -12.93 13.67 -14.22
CA SER A 152 -13.73 13.66 -12.99
C SER A 152 -13.54 12.35 -12.25
N SER A 153 -13.32 12.44 -10.94
CA SER A 153 -13.27 11.26 -10.09
C SER A 153 -14.53 11.14 -9.24
N SER A 154 -15.22 10.02 -9.38
CA SER A 154 -16.44 9.73 -8.63
C SER A 154 -16.21 8.68 -7.56
N VAL A 155 -16.97 8.84 -6.49
CA VAL A 155 -17.08 7.94 -5.36
C VAL A 155 -18.27 7.03 -5.66
N ARG A 156 -18.01 5.73 -5.86
CA ARG A 156 -19.08 4.71 -6.03
C ARG A 156 -19.39 4.05 -4.69
#